data_AF-A0A3E1Y8H0-F1
#
_entry.id   AF-A0A3E1Y8H0-F1
#
_cell.length_a   1.000
_cell.length_b   1.000
_cell.length_c   1.000
_cell.angle_alpha   90.00
_cell.angle_beta   90.00
_cell.angle_gamma   90.00
#
_symmetry.space_group_name_H-M   'P 1'
#
loop_
_entity.id
_entity.type
_entity.pdbx_description
1 polymer ?
#
loop_
_entity_poly.entity_id
_entity_poly.type
_entity_poly.pdbx_seq_one_letter_code
_entity_poly.pdbx_strand_id
1 'polypeptide(L)'
;MLQTTNENLFKKFLETILFTVGSNDKFYGHLLEFLNYRRTIANREEVYSLYSLRRGIGERTREQLEQFDNVLDSMRRCSSTEVMIHTIQFQSECFMFFTSSDLKEYFGYIVFPYIES
;
A
#
# COMPACT_ATOMS: atom_id res chain seq x y z
N MET A 1 -17.40 -2.06 17.86
CA MET A 1 -16.62 -0.94 18.46
C MET A 1 -15.11 -1.19 18.50
N LEU A 2 -14.61 -2.43 18.62
CA LEU A 2 -13.15 -2.72 18.57
C LEU A 2 -12.54 -2.70 17.15
N GLN A 3 -13.29 -3.09 16.11
CA GLN A 3 -12.82 -3.08 14.71
C GLN A 3 -12.44 -1.68 14.20
N THR A 4 -13.27 -0.67 14.48
CA THR A 4 -13.06 0.73 14.09
C THR A 4 -11.83 1.38 14.74
N THR A 5 -11.37 0.88 15.89
CA THR A 5 -10.19 1.43 16.57
C THR A 5 -8.90 0.93 15.91
N ASN A 6 -8.87 -0.34 15.51
CA ASN A 6 -7.72 -0.94 14.84
C ASN A 6 -7.50 -0.40 13.42
N GLU A 7 -8.58 -0.20 12.65
CA GLU A 7 -8.49 0.43 11.31
C GLU A 7 -7.94 1.86 11.38
N ASN A 8 -8.38 2.64 12.38
CA ASN A 8 -7.89 4.00 12.58
C ASN A 8 -6.42 4.05 13.01
N LEU A 9 -5.97 3.10 13.84
CA LEU A 9 -4.56 2.99 14.23
C LEU A 9 -3.68 2.59 13.04
N PHE A 10 -4.14 1.64 12.23
CA PHE A 10 -3.43 1.20 11.03
C PHE A 10 -3.31 2.32 9.99
N LYS A 11 -4.40 3.06 9.74
CA LYS A 11 -4.37 4.23 8.86
C LYS A 11 -3.38 5.30 9.35
N LYS A 12 -3.38 5.62 10.65
CA LYS A 12 -2.41 6.56 11.25
C LYS A 12 -0.97 6.08 11.12
N PHE A 13 -0.74 4.77 11.23
CA PHE A 13 0.58 4.18 10.99
C PHE A 13 1.04 4.43 9.55
N LEU A 14 0.17 4.18 8.55
CA LEU A 14 0.48 4.47 7.15
C LEU A 14 0.73 5.96 6.89
N GLU A 15 -0.10 6.84 7.46
CA GLU A 15 0.10 8.30 7.37
C GLU A 15 1.44 8.74 7.98
N THR A 16 1.87 8.11 9.08
CA THR A 16 3.17 8.37 9.72
C THR A 16 4.34 7.96 8.82
N ILE A 17 4.21 6.82 8.13
CA ILE A 17 5.19 6.39 7.13
C ILE A 17 5.23 7.37 5.96
N LEU A 18 4.09 7.84 5.46
CA LEU A 18 4.04 8.81 4.37
C LEU A 18 4.69 10.14 4.75
N PHE A 19 4.39 10.65 5.94
CA PHE A 19 5.02 11.85 6.48
C PHE A 19 6.55 11.70 6.56
N THR A 20 7.00 10.55 7.06
CA THR A 20 8.42 10.18 7.13
C THR A 20 9.11 10.20 5.77
N VAL A 21 8.50 9.57 4.76
CA VAL A 21 9.08 9.46 3.43
C VAL A 21 9.21 10.84 2.79
N GLY A 22 8.28 11.75 3.06
CA GLY A 22 8.34 13.14 2.61
C GLY A 22 9.35 14.01 3.37
N SER A 23 9.65 13.71 4.64
CA SER A 23 10.49 14.56 5.51
C SER A 23 12.00 14.31 5.39
N ASN A 24 12.44 13.20 4.78
CA ASN A 24 13.85 12.81 4.65
C ASN A 24 14.60 12.69 6.01
N ASP A 25 13.87 12.39 7.09
CA ASP A 25 14.43 12.24 8.43
C ASP A 25 15.22 10.92 8.59
N LYS A 26 16.46 11.01 9.09
CA LYS A 26 17.38 9.87 9.26
C LYS A 26 16.91 8.86 10.31
N PHE A 27 16.29 9.29 11.41
CA PHE A 27 15.82 8.38 12.46
C PHE A 27 14.75 7.45 11.91
N TYR A 28 13.80 8.01 11.18
CA TYR A 28 12.74 7.24 10.58
C TYR A 28 13.20 6.40 9.39
N GLY A 29 14.26 6.82 8.69
CA GLY A 29 14.96 5.98 7.71
C GLY A 29 15.38 4.63 8.30
N HIS A 30 16.02 4.63 9.48
CA HIS A 30 16.40 3.40 10.17
C HIS A 30 15.19 2.55 10.62
N LEU A 31 14.09 3.19 11.00
CA LEU A 31 12.86 2.48 11.38
C LEU A 31 12.23 1.77 10.17
N LEU A 32 12.26 2.39 8.99
CA LEU A 32 11.80 1.78 7.75
C LEU A 32 12.70 0.62 7.31
N GLU A 33 14.02 0.73 7.48
CA GLU A 33 14.96 -0.38 7.23
C GLU A 33 14.63 -1.59 8.12
N PHE A 34 14.34 -1.37 9.40
CA PHE A 34 13.95 -2.44 10.33
C PHE A 34 12.64 -3.13 9.91
N LEU A 35 11.70 -2.38 9.32
CA LEU A 35 10.43 -2.91 8.82
C LEU A 35 10.54 -3.60 7.44
N ASN A 36 11.75 -3.73 6.88
CA ASN A 36 11.98 -4.22 5.51
C ASN A 36 11.12 -3.48 4.48
N TYR A 37 10.99 -2.17 4.68
CA TYR A 37 10.19 -1.30 3.84
C TYR A 37 10.88 -1.04 2.50
N ARG A 38 10.12 -1.13 1.41
CA ARG A 38 10.58 -0.84 0.05
C ARG A 38 9.58 0.06 -0.66
N ARG A 39 10.09 0.86 -1.61
CA ARG A 39 9.25 1.69 -2.49
C ARG A 39 9.60 1.43 -3.95
N THR A 40 8.57 1.37 -4.78
CA THR A 40 8.70 1.22 -6.23
C THR A 40 7.83 2.27 -6.90
N ILE A 41 8.39 3.04 -7.83
CA ILE A 41 7.63 3.95 -8.68
C ILE A 41 7.41 3.24 -10.00
N ALA A 42 6.17 3.27 -10.51
CA ALA A 42 5.80 2.65 -11.77
C ALA A 42 4.70 3.45 -12.48
N ASN A 43 4.53 3.19 -13.77
CA ASN A 43 3.46 3.79 -14.55
C ASN A 43 2.09 3.35 -13.99
N ARG A 44 1.19 4.31 -13.81
CA ARG A 44 -0.15 4.07 -13.24
C ARG A 44 -0.94 3.01 -13.99
N GLU A 45 -0.92 3.03 -15.32
CA GLU A 45 -1.71 2.10 -16.15
C GLU A 45 -1.17 0.67 -16.07
N GLU A 46 0.15 0.51 -15.98
CA GLU A 46 0.80 -0.78 -15.76
C GLU A 46 0.43 -1.36 -14.40
N VAL A 47 0.50 -0.53 -13.35
CA VAL A 47 0.10 -0.92 -11.99
C VAL A 47 -1.39 -1.26 -11.96
N TYR A 48 -2.25 -0.41 -12.51
CA TYR A 48 -3.69 -0.67 -12.57
C TYR A 48 -4.00 -2.00 -13.25
N SER A 49 -3.39 -2.26 -14.40
CA SER A 49 -3.54 -3.51 -15.16
C SER A 49 -3.08 -4.72 -14.34
N LEU A 50 -1.89 -4.64 -13.74
CA LEU A 50 -1.31 -5.72 -12.94
C LEU A 50 -2.19 -6.06 -11.73
N TYR A 51 -2.66 -5.05 -10.99
CA TYR A 51 -3.47 -5.29 -9.79
C TYR A 51 -4.92 -5.66 -10.12
N SER A 52 -5.45 -5.23 -11.27
CA SER A 52 -6.72 -5.74 -11.81
C SER A 52 -6.65 -7.24 -12.11
N LEU A 53 -5.55 -7.70 -12.72
CA LEU A 53 -5.30 -9.13 -12.94
C LEU A 53 -5.13 -9.87 -11.61
N ARG A 54 -4.27 -9.35 -10.71
CA ARG A 54 -4.03 -9.97 -9.40
C ARG A 54 -5.32 -10.13 -8.63
N ARG A 55 -6.22 -9.13 -8.60
CA ARG A 55 -7.54 -9.23 -7.97
C ARG A 55 -8.31 -10.49 -8.37
N GLY A 56 -8.21 -10.92 -9.62
CA GLY A 56 -8.93 -12.07 -10.17
C GLY A 56 -8.27 -13.45 -9.96
N ILE A 57 -7.06 -13.53 -9.42
CA ILE A 57 -6.27 -14.77 -9.40
C ILE A 57 -6.15 -15.38 -7.99
N GLY A 58 -6.62 -16.60 -7.77
CA GLY A 58 -6.49 -17.31 -6.49
C GLY A 58 -7.61 -17.02 -5.49
N GLU A 59 -7.61 -17.75 -4.37
CA GLU A 59 -8.61 -17.58 -3.32
C GLU A 59 -8.33 -16.30 -2.51
N ARG A 60 -9.34 -15.46 -2.34
CA ARG A 60 -9.27 -14.22 -1.56
C ARG A 60 -10.44 -14.13 -0.60
N THR A 61 -10.19 -13.54 0.56
CA THR A 61 -11.27 -13.13 1.44
C THR A 61 -12.04 -11.96 0.81
N ARG A 62 -13.28 -11.76 1.25
CA ARG A 62 -14.08 -10.60 0.86
C ARG A 62 -13.37 -9.28 1.16
N GLU A 63 -12.73 -9.18 2.32
CA GLU A 63 -11.98 -7.99 2.74
C GLU A 63 -10.81 -7.68 1.79
N GLN A 64 -10.09 -8.70 1.33
CA GLN A 64 -9.03 -8.50 0.34
C GLN A 64 -9.60 -8.00 -0.99
N LEU A 65 -10.72 -8.54 -1.46
CA LEU A 65 -11.36 -8.05 -2.68
C LEU A 65 -11.77 -6.56 -2.55
N GLU A 66 -12.32 -6.18 -1.40
CA GLU A 66 -12.67 -4.78 -1.10
C GLU A 66 -11.43 -3.87 -1.06
N GLN A 67 -10.30 -4.35 -0.50
CA GLN A 67 -9.01 -3.63 -0.54
C GLN A 67 -8.52 -3.38 -1.97
N PHE A 68 -8.57 -4.40 -2.84
CA PHE A 68 -8.23 -4.26 -4.26
C PHE A 68 -9.15 -3.25 -4.96
N ASP A 69 -10.46 -3.36 -4.75
CA ASP A 69 -11.45 -2.46 -5.36
C ASP A 69 -11.20 -1.00 -4.96
N ASN A 70 -10.95 -0.75 -3.68
CA ASN A 70 -10.64 0.59 -3.18
C ASN A 70 -9.38 1.20 -3.83
N VAL A 71 -8.32 0.40 -3.98
CA VAL A 71 -7.08 0.84 -4.62
C VAL A 71 -7.30 1.12 -6.11
N LEU A 72 -7.96 0.22 -6.83
CA LEU A 72 -8.21 0.37 -8.26
C LEU A 72 -9.14 1.55 -8.57
N ASP A 73 -10.21 1.73 -7.81
CA ASP A 73 -11.14 2.86 -7.98
C ASP A 73 -10.49 4.20 -7.67
N SER A 74 -9.61 4.26 -6.67
CA SER A 74 -8.86 5.47 -6.35
C SER A 74 -7.81 5.78 -7.43
N MET A 75 -7.08 4.77 -7.88
CA MET A 75 -6.08 4.90 -8.94
C MET A 75 -6.70 5.32 -10.28
N ARG A 76 -7.89 4.82 -10.62
CA ARG A 76 -8.61 5.19 -11.84
C ARG A 76 -8.96 6.68 -11.89
N ARG A 77 -9.25 7.29 -10.73
CA ARG A 77 -9.62 8.71 -10.58
C ARG A 77 -8.42 9.65 -10.47
N CYS A 78 -7.24 9.11 -10.17
CA CYS A 78 -6.01 9.90 -10.07
C CYS A 78 -5.56 10.41 -11.46
N SER A 79 -5.13 11.67 -11.52
CA SER A 79 -4.58 12.31 -12.72
C SER A 79 -3.08 12.06 -12.93
N SER A 80 -2.39 11.53 -11.92
CA SER A 80 -0.96 11.20 -12.00
C SER A 80 -0.70 10.11 -13.03
N THR A 81 0.39 10.23 -13.79
CA THR A 81 0.87 9.16 -14.69
C THR A 81 1.66 8.08 -13.95
N GLU A 82 2.10 8.37 -12.72
CA GLU A 82 2.91 7.48 -11.90
C GLU A 82 2.27 7.22 -10.54
N VAL A 83 2.52 6.02 -10.02
CA VAL A 83 2.09 5.57 -8.71
C VAL A 83 3.33 5.13 -7.94
N MET A 84 3.39 5.49 -6.66
CA MET A 84 4.34 4.91 -5.72
C MET A 84 3.67 3.76 -4.99
N ILE A 85 4.33 2.62 -5.04
CA ILE A 85 3.95 1.41 -4.32
C ILE A 85 4.89 1.28 -3.13
N HIS A 86 4.32 1.20 -1.96
CA HIS A 86 5.01 1.03 -0.70
C HIS A 86 4.78 -0.38 -0.19
N THR A 87 5.85 -1.12 0.08
CA THR A 87 5.77 -2.51 0.51
C THR A 87 6.44 -2.67 1.86
N ILE A 88 5.75 -3.34 2.79
CA ILE A 88 6.28 -3.75 4.10
C ILE A 88 6.08 -5.24 4.21
N GLN A 89 7.16 -5.97 4.47
CA GLN A 89 7.14 -7.42 4.56
C GLN A 89 7.30 -7.85 6.02
N PHE A 90 6.28 -8.55 6.54
CA PHE A 90 6.35 -9.28 7.81
C PHE A 90 6.52 -10.77 7.54
N GLN A 91 6.75 -11.56 8.59
CA GLN A 91 7.01 -12.99 8.48
C GLN A 91 5.88 -13.78 7.81
N SER A 92 4.61 -13.42 8.05
CA SER A 92 3.43 -14.13 7.54
C SER A 92 2.61 -13.32 6.53
N GLU A 93 2.88 -12.02 6.38
CA GLU A 93 2.04 -11.09 5.65
C GLU A 93 2.88 -10.04 4.94
N CYS A 94 2.39 -9.60 3.79
CA CYS A 94 2.93 -8.48 3.06
C CYS A 94 1.86 -7.41 2.94
N PHE A 95 2.23 -6.18 3.30
CA PHE A 95 1.39 -5.01 3.23
C PHE A 95 1.86 -4.14 2.10
N MET A 96 0.95 -3.81 1.21
CA MET A 96 1.19 -2.89 0.12
C MET A 96 0.24 -1.70 0.23
N PHE A 97 0.76 -0.49 0.17
CA PHE A 97 -0.07 0.70 0.06
C PHE A 97 0.40 1.58 -1.09
N PHE A 98 -0.53 2.36 -1.63
CA PHE A 98 -0.38 2.99 -2.93
C PHE A 98 -0.66 4.49 -2.81
N THR A 99 0.21 5.30 -3.41
CA THR A 99 0.04 6.76 -3.47
C THR A 99 0.41 7.32 -4.82
N SER A 100 0.08 8.59 -5.07
CA SER A 100 0.73 9.36 -6.14
C SER A 100 2.24 9.44 -5.89
N SER A 101 3.04 9.63 -6.94
CA SER A 101 4.50 9.73 -6.82
C SER A 101 4.96 10.95 -6.00
N ASP A 102 4.15 12.01 -5.97
CA ASP A 102 4.34 13.20 -5.13
C ASP A 102 3.74 13.08 -3.72
N LEU A 103 3.21 11.90 -3.36
CA LEU A 103 2.63 11.53 -2.06
C LEU A 103 1.39 12.34 -1.64
N LYS A 104 0.79 13.14 -2.54
CA LYS A 104 -0.41 13.94 -2.21
C LYS A 104 -1.70 13.14 -2.15
N GLU A 105 -1.77 12.03 -2.88
CA GLU A 105 -2.96 11.20 -2.94
C GLU A 105 -2.66 9.81 -2.39
N TYR A 106 -3.50 9.35 -1.46
CA TYR A 106 -3.48 7.99 -0.95
C TYR A 106 -4.59 7.16 -1.61
N PHE A 107 -4.23 6.05 -2.24
CA PHE A 107 -5.18 5.22 -2.99
C PHE A 107 -5.73 4.05 -2.17
N GLY A 108 -5.07 3.66 -1.09
CA GLY A 108 -5.48 2.52 -0.27
C GLY A 108 -4.33 1.55 -0.04
N TYR A 109 -4.68 0.38 0.53
CA TYR A 109 -3.74 -0.68 0.84
C TYR A 109 -4.34 -2.05 0.52
N ILE A 110 -3.46 -3.04 0.36
CA ILE A 110 -3.77 -4.44 0.14
C ILE A 110 -2.88 -5.26 1.08
N VAL A 111 -3.48 -6.26 1.73
CA VAL A 111 -2.78 -7.23 2.57
C VAL A 111 -2.89 -8.61 1.93
N PHE A 112 -1.76 -9.29 1.77
CA PHE A 112 -1.75 -10.69 1.31
C PHE A 112 -0.84 -11.54 2.18
N PRO A 113 -1.16 -12.84 2.33
CA PRO A 113 -0.28 -13.77 3.00
C PRO A 113 1.07 -13.79 2.29
N TYR A 114 2.14 -13.71 3.09
CA TYR A 114 3.48 -13.91 2.59
C TYR A 114 3.75 -15.41 2.51
N ILE A 115 3.91 -15.91 1.29
CA ILE A 115 4.35 -17.28 1.03
C ILE A 115 5.81 -17.15 0.59
N GLU A 116 6.75 -17.67 1.39
CA GLU A 116 8.14 -17.79 0.96
C GLU A 116 8.18 -18.58 -0.35
N SER A 117 8.74 -17.95 -1.39
CA SER A 117 8.97 -18.54 -2.72
C SER A 117 10.22 -19.41 -2.73
#